data_AF-A0A7W1SIV8-F1
#
_entry.id   AF-A0A7W1SIV8-F1
#
_cell.length_a   1.000
_cell.length_b   1.000
_cell.length_c   1.000
_cell.angle_alpha   90.00
_cell.angle_beta   90.00
_cell.angle_gamma   90.00
#
_symmetry.space_group_name_H-M   'P 1'
#
loop_
_entity.id
_entity.type
_entity.pdbx_description
1 polymer ?
#
loop_
_entity_poly.entity_id
_entity_poly.type
_entity_poly.pdbx_seq_one_letter_code
_entity_poly.pdbx_strand_id
1 'polypeptide(L)'
;MRPHSVGERAALASSNPSHQIKVEIQDADGAWVDWTSYVLPGTSWGEERETPVATATVVLHRGKGAGSLSPLMEQSLLNRDSAAAYAPAIEAGRGIRISTLTGPDGWVEVFTGRVNRAPAESDVMQVSCSDLGAWLTDTQIHDEAEYGSPAGILLETILQEILDDNPNGKTTPTLVTASSPAYYATTFTQSPVKLLEALRKLALERTGRDVRHRYDAAGVSQLVFHDPDRARTAADWSIGTGEYHLVPRLVPVDIEPIRTEGRVQYRDASGTLGEATYDNAAARALYGRRWFSIPPQEGLDTLTEAQSLADAAGADMSGPGVEFSIETLYVWFAQLFDLVEVAPDDRGYDVAQNLAIAAVRHTWQGGNITTRIDGTSRIVGAYAAWRRLIRKPGTAEPDAEPGSPTAWLGELSSTTTAVTLEAGGTASDGVTPALEWQSIEWRDGLDAVPAWPGAWQTSALPT
;
A
#
# COMPACT_ATOMS: atom_id res chain seq x y z
N MET A 1 -1.70 22.08 -0.57
CA MET A 1 -0.46 22.77 -0.17
C MET A 1 -0.50 22.98 1.33
N ARG A 2 0.36 22.30 2.09
CA ARG A 2 0.61 22.64 3.50
C ARG A 2 1.59 23.81 3.49
N PRO A 3 1.23 25.00 3.99
CA PRO A 3 2.20 26.09 4.09
C PRO A 3 3.28 25.68 5.09
N HIS A 4 4.53 25.70 4.66
CA HIS A 4 5.65 25.40 5.55
C HIS A 4 5.88 26.53 6.55
N SER A 5 6.11 26.15 7.79
CA SER A 5 6.38 27.15 8.83
C SER A 5 7.75 27.80 8.61
N VAL A 6 7.94 29.00 9.19
CA VAL A 6 9.26 29.66 9.19
C VAL A 6 10.31 28.79 9.90
N GLY A 7 9.90 28.04 10.92
CA GLY A 7 10.75 27.08 11.64
C GLY A 7 11.17 25.87 10.80
N GLU A 8 10.26 25.35 9.96
CA GLU A 8 10.55 24.26 9.00
C GLU A 8 11.66 24.68 8.02
N ARG A 9 11.61 25.90 7.49
CA ARG A 9 12.66 26.43 6.59
C ARG A 9 13.95 26.78 7.31
N ALA A 10 13.87 27.27 8.54
CA ALA A 10 15.06 27.58 9.35
C ALA A 10 15.83 26.32 9.76
N ALA A 11 15.13 25.20 9.98
CA ALA A 11 15.76 23.91 10.28
C ALA A 11 16.56 23.37 9.10
N LEU A 12 16.01 23.46 7.87
CA LEU A 12 16.68 23.05 6.63
C LEU A 12 18.00 23.82 6.40
N ALA A 13 17.98 25.13 6.64
CA ALA A 13 19.13 26.02 6.42
C ALA A 13 20.23 25.94 7.51
N SER A 14 20.03 25.13 8.56
CA SER A 14 21.00 25.03 9.65
C SER A 14 22.18 24.12 9.26
N SER A 15 23.39 24.68 9.22
CA SER A 15 24.58 23.98 8.70
C SER A 15 25.24 23.03 9.70
N ASN A 16 24.78 22.98 10.96
CA ASN A 16 25.36 22.11 11.98
C ASN A 16 24.39 21.80 13.17
N PRO A 17 23.17 21.32 12.91
CA PRO A 17 22.22 21.00 13.98
C PRO A 17 22.65 19.73 14.74
N SER A 18 22.93 19.87 16.04
CA SER A 18 22.89 18.71 16.94
C SER A 18 21.43 18.29 17.10
N HIS A 19 21.05 17.22 16.41
CA HIS A 19 19.71 16.69 16.45
C HIS A 19 19.51 15.83 17.69
N GLN A 20 18.45 16.12 18.44
CA GLN A 20 17.97 15.29 19.52
C GLN A 20 16.67 14.62 19.12
N ILE A 21 16.55 13.36 19.51
CA ILE A 21 15.32 12.59 19.41
C ILE A 21 14.78 12.35 20.80
N LYS A 22 13.46 12.29 20.92
CA LYS A 22 12.74 11.85 22.11
C LYS A 22 11.89 10.66 21.73
N VAL A 23 11.99 9.59 22.49
CA VAL A 23 11.19 8.38 22.29
C VAL A 23 10.35 8.14 23.52
N GLU A 24 9.04 8.13 23.34
CA GLU A 24 8.09 7.88 24.41
C GLU A 24 7.25 6.66 24.08
N ILE A 25 7.04 5.80 25.07
CA ILE A 25 6.26 4.55 24.95
C ILE A 25 5.20 4.57 26.04
N GLN A 26 3.99 4.18 25.68
CA GLN A 26 2.89 4.05 26.65
C GLN A 26 3.17 2.91 27.62
N ASP A 27 2.94 3.13 28.90
CA ASP A 27 3.00 2.09 29.93
C ASP A 27 1.69 1.27 30.00
N ALA A 28 1.54 0.45 31.06
CA ALA A 28 0.34 -0.31 31.36
C ALA A 28 -0.90 0.54 31.61
N ASP A 29 -0.71 1.71 32.18
CA ASP A 29 -1.76 2.64 32.59
C ASP A 29 -2.14 3.60 31.44
N GLY A 30 -1.45 3.51 30.30
CA GLY A 30 -1.65 4.36 29.13
C GLY A 30 -0.92 5.71 29.21
N ALA A 31 -0.06 5.91 30.21
CA ALA A 31 0.74 7.11 30.33
C ALA A 31 2.01 7.04 29.47
N TRP A 32 2.41 8.18 28.90
CA TRP A 32 3.62 8.27 28.08
C TRP A 32 4.87 8.36 28.95
N VAL A 33 5.77 7.39 28.81
CA VAL A 33 7.05 7.35 29.53
C VAL A 33 8.20 7.65 28.59
N ASP A 34 9.09 8.57 28.99
CA ASP A 34 10.27 8.98 28.22
C ASP A 34 11.42 7.97 28.36
N TRP A 35 11.78 7.35 27.22
CA TRP A 35 12.86 6.37 27.10
C TRP A 35 14.08 6.91 26.36
N THR A 36 14.16 8.21 26.10
CA THR A 36 15.23 8.85 25.33
C THR A 36 16.63 8.47 25.80
N SER A 37 16.83 8.35 27.11
CA SER A 37 18.14 8.01 27.67
C SER A 37 18.62 6.57 27.37
N TYR A 38 17.72 5.71 26.87
CA TYR A 38 18.02 4.34 26.45
C TYR A 38 18.25 4.22 24.94
N VAL A 39 17.94 5.27 24.17
CA VAL A 39 17.99 5.22 22.71
C VAL A 39 19.43 5.26 22.20
N LEU A 40 19.71 4.39 21.24
CA LEU A 40 21.00 4.19 20.59
C LEU A 40 20.97 4.68 19.13
N PRO A 41 22.14 5.04 18.57
CA PRO A 41 22.28 5.32 17.15
C PRO A 41 21.75 4.16 16.28
N GLY A 42 21.16 4.50 15.13
CA GLY A 42 20.51 3.55 14.23
C GLY A 42 18.97 3.57 14.29
N THR A 43 18.39 4.39 15.17
CA THR A 43 16.93 4.63 15.19
C THR A 43 16.49 5.28 13.89
N SER A 44 15.47 4.74 13.24
CA SER A 44 14.99 5.21 11.93
C SER A 44 13.46 5.17 11.83
N TRP A 45 12.89 6.05 11.03
CA TRP A 45 11.44 6.13 10.77
C TRP A 45 11.18 6.69 9.38
N GLY A 46 10.03 6.38 8.80
CA GLY A 46 9.71 6.82 7.46
C GLY A 46 8.54 6.07 6.86
N GLU A 47 8.22 6.42 5.63
CA GLU A 47 7.08 5.92 4.88
C GLU A 47 7.45 5.69 3.41
N GLU A 48 6.69 4.82 2.76
CA GLU A 48 6.87 4.45 1.36
C GLU A 48 5.50 4.28 0.71
N ARG A 49 5.37 4.74 -0.53
CA ARG A 49 4.11 4.70 -1.29
C ARG A 49 3.47 3.32 -1.34
N GLU A 50 4.27 2.27 -1.54
CA GLU A 50 3.79 0.90 -1.73
C GLU A 50 3.43 0.19 -0.41
N THR A 51 3.86 0.72 0.73
CA THR A 51 3.52 0.18 2.04
C THR A 51 2.37 1.01 2.63
N PRO A 52 1.25 0.39 3.08
CA PRO A 52 0.09 1.13 3.60
C PRO A 52 0.36 1.92 4.89
N VAL A 53 1.39 1.51 5.63
CA VAL A 53 1.70 2.00 6.98
C VAL A 53 3.13 2.52 7.02
N ALA A 54 3.35 3.64 7.68
CA ALA A 54 4.68 4.11 8.02
C ALA A 54 5.33 3.14 9.04
N THR A 55 6.65 3.06 9.00
CA THR A 55 7.43 2.14 9.84
C THR A 55 8.55 2.85 10.55
N ALA A 56 8.84 2.39 11.77
CA ALA A 56 9.99 2.84 12.55
C ALA A 56 10.72 1.66 13.18
N THR A 57 12.03 1.84 13.37
CA THR A 57 12.89 0.95 14.15
C THR A 57 13.56 1.79 15.21
N VAL A 58 13.29 1.49 16.48
CA VAL A 58 13.95 2.15 17.61
C VAL A 58 15.00 1.21 18.19
N VAL A 59 16.23 1.69 18.28
CA VAL A 59 17.34 0.94 18.85
C VAL A 59 17.50 1.36 20.31
N LEU A 60 17.37 0.42 21.25
CA LEU A 60 17.42 0.69 22.69
C LEU A 60 18.51 -0.15 23.36
N HIS A 61 19.12 0.37 24.43
CA HIS A 61 19.82 -0.45 25.39
C HIS A 61 18.82 -1.33 26.15
N ARG A 62 19.03 -2.65 26.15
CA ARG A 62 18.22 -3.58 26.95
C ARG A 62 18.37 -3.30 28.45
N GLY A 63 19.58 -3.07 28.91
CA GLY A 63 19.88 -2.82 30.32
C GLY A 63 20.65 -1.53 30.52
N LYS A 64 20.27 -0.75 31.53
CA LYS A 64 21.02 0.44 31.96
C LYS A 64 20.99 0.52 33.48
N GLY A 65 22.17 0.52 34.09
CA GLY A 65 22.30 0.41 35.54
C GLY A 65 21.74 -0.91 36.06
N ALA A 66 20.87 -0.87 37.08
CA ALA A 66 20.25 -2.05 37.68
C ALA A 66 18.92 -2.48 37.02
N GLY A 67 18.42 -1.73 36.02
CA GLY A 67 17.16 -2.01 35.35
C GLY A 67 17.33 -2.68 33.98
N SER A 68 16.35 -3.50 33.60
CA SER A 68 16.27 -4.18 32.30
C SER A 68 14.92 -3.98 31.63
N LEU A 69 14.92 -3.70 30.33
CA LEU A 69 13.75 -3.60 29.44
C LEU A 69 13.37 -4.97 28.85
N SER A 70 14.07 -6.05 29.19
CA SER A 70 13.68 -7.38 28.76
C SER A 70 12.30 -7.72 29.31
N PRO A 71 11.30 -8.04 28.48
CA PRO A 71 9.92 -8.18 28.94
C PRO A 71 9.79 -9.20 30.06
N LEU A 72 10.47 -10.35 29.94
CA LEU A 72 10.40 -11.46 30.90
C LEU A 72 11.19 -11.25 32.20
N MET A 73 11.84 -10.10 32.40
CA MET A 73 12.53 -9.80 33.65
C MET A 73 11.57 -9.17 34.66
N GLU A 74 10.77 -10.01 35.32
CA GLU A 74 9.74 -9.56 36.26
C GLU A 74 10.30 -8.73 37.42
N GLN A 75 11.52 -9.03 37.89
CA GLN A 75 12.15 -8.31 38.99
C GLN A 75 12.70 -6.92 38.58
N SER A 76 12.70 -6.60 37.29
CA SER A 76 13.12 -5.28 36.82
C SER A 76 12.11 -4.23 37.28
N LEU A 77 12.59 -3.17 37.94
CA LEU A 77 11.77 -2.02 38.31
C LEU A 77 11.24 -1.26 37.09
N LEU A 78 11.86 -1.44 35.92
CA LEU A 78 11.38 -0.84 34.67
C LEU A 78 10.14 -1.55 34.13
N ASN A 79 9.89 -2.81 34.52
CA ASN A 79 8.74 -3.60 34.08
C ASN A 79 7.63 -3.59 35.13
N ARG A 80 7.29 -2.40 35.63
CA ARG A 80 6.29 -2.20 36.68
C ARG A 80 5.32 -1.10 36.28
N ASP A 81 4.04 -1.31 36.58
CA ASP A 81 3.01 -0.28 36.45
C ASP A 81 2.99 0.66 37.67
N SER A 82 2.07 1.63 37.67
CA SER A 82 1.90 2.55 38.80
C SER A 82 1.49 1.87 40.12
N ALA A 83 0.94 0.65 40.06
CA ALA A 83 0.60 -0.18 41.21
C ALA A 83 1.74 -1.13 41.63
N ALA A 84 2.93 -1.01 41.01
CA ALA A 84 4.07 -1.90 41.19
C ALA A 84 3.80 -3.38 40.81
N ALA A 85 2.72 -3.66 40.09
CA ALA A 85 2.50 -4.96 39.48
C ALA A 85 3.41 -5.14 38.26
N TYR A 86 3.70 -6.38 37.90
CA TYR A 86 4.53 -6.67 36.73
C TYR A 86 3.80 -6.27 35.45
N ALA A 87 4.44 -5.39 34.69
CA ALA A 87 3.98 -4.90 33.41
C ALA A 87 5.20 -4.54 32.55
N PRO A 88 5.52 -5.32 31.50
CA PRO A 88 6.64 -5.01 30.63
C PRO A 88 6.58 -3.60 30.06
N ALA A 89 7.65 -2.82 30.22
CA ALA A 89 7.72 -1.46 29.69
C ALA A 89 7.65 -1.44 28.15
N ILE A 90 8.24 -2.45 27.51
CA ILE A 90 8.26 -2.60 26.06
C ILE A 90 7.55 -3.89 25.70
N GLU A 91 6.39 -3.78 25.09
CA GLU A 91 5.54 -4.92 24.71
C GLU A 91 4.86 -4.65 23.38
N ALA A 92 4.55 -5.71 22.62
CA ALA A 92 3.77 -5.58 21.40
C ALA A 92 2.39 -4.97 21.70
N GLY A 93 1.97 -4.02 20.87
CA GLY A 93 0.72 -3.29 21.02
C GLY A 93 0.78 -2.04 21.91
N ARG A 94 1.91 -1.75 22.57
CA ARG A 94 2.12 -0.47 23.28
C ARG A 94 2.19 0.69 22.28
N GLY A 95 1.59 1.82 22.61
CA GLY A 95 1.76 3.06 21.84
C GLY A 95 3.19 3.55 21.89
N ILE A 96 3.69 4.08 20.77
CA ILE A 96 5.01 4.70 20.66
C ILE A 96 4.92 6.00 19.89
N ARG A 97 5.68 7.01 20.33
CA ARG A 97 5.90 8.24 19.57
C ARG A 97 7.37 8.61 19.54
N ILE A 98 7.79 9.18 18.42
CA ILE A 98 9.12 9.74 18.22
C ILE A 98 8.94 11.23 17.96
N SER A 99 9.64 12.05 18.74
CA SER A 99 9.72 13.49 18.52
C SER A 99 11.15 13.90 18.23
N THR A 100 11.34 14.97 17.49
CA THR A 100 12.66 15.58 17.26
C THR A 100 12.66 17.02 17.72
N LEU A 101 13.81 17.46 18.21
CA LEU A 101 14.00 18.85 18.61
C LEU A 101 14.34 19.69 17.38
N THR A 102 13.43 20.56 16.97
CA THR A 102 13.59 21.39 15.77
C THR A 102 13.71 22.86 16.19
N GLY A 103 14.94 23.36 16.31
CA GLY A 103 15.20 24.78 16.59
C GLY A 103 14.56 25.28 17.90
N PRO A 104 14.19 26.58 17.99
CA PRO A 104 13.60 27.17 19.20
C PRO A 104 12.15 26.72 19.46
N ASP A 105 11.51 26.10 18.47
CA ASP A 105 10.07 25.76 18.48
C ASP A 105 9.75 24.50 19.30
N GLY A 106 10.77 23.82 19.83
CA GLY A 106 10.63 22.71 20.76
C GLY A 106 10.54 21.33 20.09
N TRP A 107 9.87 20.41 20.77
CA TRP A 107 9.72 19.02 20.31
C TRP A 107 8.57 18.91 19.32
N VAL A 108 8.86 18.36 18.15
CA VAL A 108 7.86 18.06 17.12
C VAL A 108 7.70 16.56 16.99
N GLU A 109 6.46 16.07 17.02
CA GLU A 109 6.16 14.65 16.77
C GLU A 109 6.32 14.34 15.27
N VAL A 110 7.11 13.31 14.97
CA VAL A 110 7.43 12.89 13.59
C VAL A 110 7.05 11.45 13.32
N PHE A 111 6.72 10.68 14.36
CA PHE A 111 6.20 9.33 14.25
C PHE A 111 5.29 9.03 15.45
N THR A 112 4.17 8.38 15.20
CA THR A 112 3.18 7.99 16.20
C THR A 112 2.58 6.67 15.74
N GLY A 113 2.46 5.70 16.64
CA GLY A 113 2.09 4.35 16.26
C GLY A 113 2.12 3.37 17.41
N ARG A 114 2.42 2.11 17.09
CA ARG A 114 2.53 1.01 18.04
C ARG A 114 3.82 0.22 17.87
N VAL A 115 4.23 -0.44 18.95
CA VAL A 115 5.27 -1.46 18.94
C VAL A 115 4.71 -2.75 18.33
N ASN A 116 5.37 -3.28 17.30
CA ASN A 116 5.03 -4.57 16.69
C ASN A 116 5.81 -5.71 17.33
N ARG A 117 7.13 -5.51 17.53
CA ARG A 117 8.02 -6.52 18.09
C ARG A 117 9.15 -5.87 18.88
N ALA A 118 9.47 -6.46 20.03
CA ALA A 118 10.55 -6.03 20.90
C ALA A 118 11.46 -7.22 21.27
N PRO A 119 12.37 -7.65 20.38
CA PRO A 119 13.30 -8.74 20.68
C PRO A 119 14.27 -8.28 21.78
N ALA A 120 14.34 -9.06 22.86
CA ALA A 120 15.21 -8.79 24.02
C ALA A 120 16.36 -9.80 24.16
N GLU A 121 16.80 -10.36 23.03
CA GLU A 121 17.79 -11.45 22.95
C GLU A 121 19.23 -10.95 23.19
N SER A 122 19.48 -9.66 22.97
CA SER A 122 20.81 -9.04 23.07
C SER A 122 20.79 -7.78 23.95
N ASP A 123 21.96 -7.26 24.32
CA ASP A 123 22.07 -6.00 25.07
C ASP A 123 21.58 -4.78 24.28
N VAL A 124 21.44 -4.92 22.97
CA VAL A 124 20.81 -3.95 22.09
C VAL A 124 19.48 -4.53 21.59
N MET A 125 18.39 -3.82 21.85
CA MET A 125 17.06 -4.18 21.38
C MET A 125 16.73 -3.37 20.13
N GLN A 126 16.24 -4.04 19.08
CA GLN A 126 15.70 -3.39 17.89
C GLN A 126 14.18 -3.52 17.90
N VAL A 127 13.51 -2.49 18.39
CA VAL A 127 12.06 -2.45 18.51
C VAL A 127 11.47 -2.02 17.17
N SER A 128 10.74 -2.92 16.52
CA SER A 128 10.05 -2.60 15.27
C SER A 128 8.65 -2.04 15.57
N CYS A 129 8.30 -0.98 14.85
CA CYS A 129 7.09 -0.21 15.08
C CYS A 129 6.41 0.10 13.74
N SER A 130 5.10 0.28 13.79
CA SER A 130 4.28 0.77 12.68
C SER A 130 3.36 1.87 13.17
N ASP A 131 2.92 2.73 12.25
CA ASP A 131 1.95 3.77 12.58
C ASP A 131 0.59 3.20 13.04
N LEU A 132 -0.34 4.11 13.33
CA LEU A 132 -1.69 3.77 13.77
C LEU A 132 -2.49 2.97 12.73
N GLY A 133 -2.14 3.06 11.44
CA GLY A 133 -2.77 2.27 10.37
C GLY A 133 -2.52 0.77 10.51
N ALA A 134 -1.51 0.37 11.29
CA ALA A 134 -1.25 -1.04 11.56
C ALA A 134 -2.36 -1.70 12.38
N TRP A 135 -3.11 -0.97 13.21
CA TRP A 135 -4.31 -1.51 13.86
C TRP A 135 -5.39 -1.88 12.85
N LEU A 136 -5.57 -1.06 11.80
CA LEU A 136 -6.52 -1.32 10.71
C LEU A 136 -6.04 -2.45 9.79
N THR A 137 -4.73 -2.66 9.68
CA THR A 137 -4.16 -3.78 8.90
C THR A 137 -4.37 -5.13 9.60
N ASP A 138 -4.39 -5.14 10.93
CA ASP A 138 -4.61 -6.35 11.72
C ASP A 138 -6.10 -6.65 11.93
N THR A 139 -6.97 -5.64 11.82
CA THR A 139 -8.42 -5.79 11.95
C THR A 139 -9.01 -6.46 10.71
N GLN A 140 -9.89 -7.44 10.92
CA GLN A 140 -10.57 -8.18 9.85
C GLN A 140 -12.04 -7.80 9.82
N ILE A 141 -12.57 -7.62 8.62
CA ILE A 141 -14.00 -7.66 8.35
C ILE A 141 -14.37 -9.14 8.35
N HIS A 142 -15.20 -9.56 9.29
CA HIS A 142 -15.56 -10.97 9.47
C HIS A 142 -16.82 -11.36 8.70
N ASP A 143 -17.86 -10.52 8.82
CA ASP A 143 -19.16 -10.78 8.23
C ASP A 143 -19.33 -9.98 6.95
N GLU A 144 -19.98 -10.60 5.95
CA GLU A 144 -20.44 -9.87 4.77
C GLU A 144 -21.52 -8.88 5.17
N ALA A 145 -21.35 -7.63 4.75
CA ALA A 145 -22.31 -6.57 4.98
C ALA A 145 -22.57 -5.79 3.70
N GLU A 146 -23.81 -5.35 3.54
CA GLU A 146 -24.25 -4.51 2.45
C GLU A 146 -24.05 -3.04 2.82
N TYR A 147 -23.39 -2.28 1.95
CA TYR A 147 -23.13 -0.85 2.12
C TYR A 147 -23.68 -0.05 0.93
N GLY A 148 -23.84 1.26 1.13
CA GLY A 148 -24.38 2.17 0.12
C GLY A 148 -25.90 2.21 0.10
N SER A 149 -26.47 2.80 -0.96
CA SER A 149 -27.91 2.80 -1.16
C SER A 149 -28.30 2.80 -2.64
N PRO A 150 -29.53 2.42 -2.99
CA PRO A 150 -30.00 2.51 -4.39
C PRO A 150 -29.97 3.94 -4.95
N ALA A 151 -30.06 4.96 -4.09
CA ALA A 151 -29.99 6.36 -4.49
C ALA A 151 -28.56 6.90 -4.59
N GLY A 152 -27.56 6.10 -4.19
CA GLY A 152 -26.17 6.51 -4.09
C GLY A 152 -25.85 7.18 -2.75
N ILE A 153 -24.75 6.78 -2.11
CA ILE A 153 -24.17 7.45 -0.95
C ILE A 153 -22.72 7.82 -1.28
N LEU A 154 -22.24 8.95 -0.77
CA LEU A 154 -20.86 9.38 -0.95
C LEU A 154 -19.87 8.32 -0.44
N LEU A 155 -18.83 8.05 -1.22
CA LEU A 155 -17.82 7.04 -0.86
C LEU A 155 -17.17 7.32 0.50
N GLU A 156 -16.88 8.58 0.84
CA GLU A 156 -16.32 8.95 2.14
C GLU A 156 -17.23 8.59 3.32
N THR A 157 -18.55 8.63 3.13
CA THR A 157 -19.51 8.20 4.15
C THR A 157 -19.46 6.69 4.31
N ILE A 158 -19.43 5.95 3.20
CA ILE A 158 -19.35 4.48 3.21
C ILE A 158 -18.04 4.00 3.84
N LEU A 159 -16.91 4.65 3.54
CA LEU A 159 -15.63 4.33 4.16
C LEU A 159 -15.65 4.53 5.68
N GLN A 160 -16.37 5.55 6.17
CA GLN A 160 -16.59 5.75 7.61
C GLN A 160 -17.53 4.68 8.20
N GLU A 161 -18.62 4.33 7.52
CA GLU A 161 -19.54 3.26 7.96
C GLU A 161 -18.79 1.92 8.12
N ILE A 162 -17.96 1.53 7.14
CA ILE A 162 -17.13 0.32 7.22
C ILE A 162 -16.17 0.38 8.42
N LEU A 163 -15.60 1.54 8.74
CA LEU A 163 -14.74 1.72 9.92
C LEU A 163 -15.52 1.57 11.23
N ASP A 164 -16.72 2.15 11.30
CA ASP A 164 -17.57 2.15 12.50
C ASP A 164 -18.12 0.76 12.81
N ASP A 165 -18.45 -0.01 11.77
CA ASP A 165 -18.95 -1.40 11.89
C ASP A 165 -17.86 -2.40 12.27
N ASN A 166 -16.58 -2.04 12.11
CA ASN A 166 -15.43 -2.92 12.39
C ASN A 166 -14.46 -2.33 13.43
N PRO A 167 -14.91 -2.13 14.69
CA PRO A 167 -14.08 -1.53 15.72
C PRO A 167 -12.91 -2.44 16.13
N ASN A 168 -11.70 -1.88 16.15
CA ASN A 168 -10.46 -2.62 16.49
C ASN A 168 -10.20 -2.76 18.01
N GLY A 169 -11.10 -2.28 18.87
CA GLY A 169 -10.96 -2.31 20.33
C GLY A 169 -9.87 -1.40 20.91
N LYS A 170 -9.22 -0.57 20.09
CA LYS A 170 -8.23 0.43 20.50
C LYS A 170 -8.76 1.84 20.29
N THR A 171 -9.02 2.20 19.03
CA THR A 171 -9.56 3.47 18.60
C THR A 171 -10.20 3.28 17.22
N THR A 172 -11.46 3.67 17.05
CA THR A 172 -12.07 3.83 15.73
C THR A 172 -11.68 5.21 15.19
N PRO A 173 -10.82 5.31 14.17
CA PRO A 173 -10.41 6.60 13.64
C PRO A 173 -11.55 7.27 12.88
N THR A 174 -11.65 8.59 12.99
CA THR A 174 -12.48 9.40 12.09
C THR A 174 -11.71 9.61 10.79
N LEU A 175 -12.35 9.28 9.67
CA LEU A 175 -11.80 9.49 8.34
C LEU A 175 -11.84 10.98 7.98
N VAL A 176 -10.69 11.51 7.60
CA VAL A 176 -10.57 12.89 7.12
C VAL A 176 -10.52 12.90 5.60
N THR A 177 -11.47 13.60 4.99
CA THR A 177 -11.56 13.72 3.53
C THR A 177 -10.99 15.07 3.09
N ALA A 178 -9.81 15.06 2.47
CA ALA A 178 -9.12 16.29 2.05
C ALA A 178 -9.87 17.04 0.93
N SER A 179 -10.49 16.28 0.02
CA SER A 179 -11.41 16.76 -1.01
C SER A 179 -12.40 15.66 -1.32
N SER A 180 -13.69 15.97 -1.46
CA SER A 180 -14.67 14.94 -1.86
C SER A 180 -14.45 14.53 -3.31
N PRO A 181 -14.42 13.23 -3.65
CA PRO A 181 -14.45 12.78 -5.04
C PRO A 181 -15.82 12.98 -5.71
N ALA A 182 -16.87 13.31 -4.93
CA ALA A 182 -18.26 13.31 -5.38
C ALA A 182 -18.69 12.00 -6.06
N TYR A 183 -18.11 10.88 -5.64
CA TYR A 183 -18.45 9.53 -6.11
C TYR A 183 -19.58 8.98 -5.25
N TYR A 184 -20.68 8.59 -5.89
CA TYR A 184 -21.85 8.03 -5.22
C TYR A 184 -21.89 6.53 -5.46
N ALA A 185 -21.58 5.73 -4.44
CA ALA A 185 -21.68 4.29 -4.57
C ALA A 185 -23.14 3.85 -4.39
N THR A 186 -23.61 3.06 -5.35
CA THR A 186 -24.82 2.25 -5.19
C THR A 186 -24.55 1.07 -4.26
N THR A 187 -25.61 0.35 -3.90
CA THR A 187 -25.53 -0.81 -3.02
C THR A 187 -24.52 -1.85 -3.51
N PHE A 188 -23.61 -2.28 -2.63
CA PHE A 188 -22.66 -3.38 -2.89
C PHE A 188 -22.39 -4.18 -1.61
N THR A 189 -21.90 -5.41 -1.79
CA THR A 189 -21.53 -6.29 -0.67
C THR A 189 -20.03 -6.24 -0.42
N GLN A 190 -19.63 -5.93 0.82
CA GLN A 190 -18.23 -5.98 1.22
C GLN A 190 -17.89 -7.37 1.74
N SER A 191 -16.98 -8.07 1.04
CA SER A 191 -16.50 -9.39 1.44
C SER A 191 -15.51 -9.35 2.62
N PRO A 192 -15.31 -10.48 3.33
CA PRO A 192 -14.38 -10.57 4.45
C PRO A 192 -12.93 -10.39 4.00
N VAL A 193 -12.28 -9.31 4.43
CA VAL A 193 -10.87 -8.97 4.16
C VAL A 193 -10.30 -8.13 5.30
N LYS A 194 -9.01 -7.78 5.25
CA LYS A 194 -8.43 -6.83 6.21
C LYS A 194 -9.05 -5.44 6.03
N LEU A 195 -9.34 -4.76 7.12
CA LEU A 195 -10.08 -3.49 7.12
C LEU A 195 -9.37 -2.41 6.29
N LEU A 196 -8.06 -2.16 6.52
CA LEU A 196 -7.33 -1.18 5.71
C LEU A 196 -7.22 -1.60 4.24
N GLU A 197 -7.20 -2.91 3.95
CA GLU A 197 -7.18 -3.41 2.59
C GLU A 197 -8.49 -3.14 1.86
N ALA A 198 -9.65 -3.38 2.51
CA ALA A 198 -10.96 -3.02 1.98
C ALA A 198 -11.05 -1.52 1.66
N LEU A 199 -10.69 -0.67 2.63
CA LEU A 199 -10.79 0.79 2.47
C LEU A 199 -9.92 1.29 1.31
N ARG A 200 -8.67 0.82 1.22
CA ARG A 200 -7.74 1.19 0.14
C ARG A 200 -8.19 0.63 -1.21
N LYS A 201 -8.71 -0.59 -1.24
CA LYS A 201 -9.24 -1.21 -2.46
C LYS A 201 -10.42 -0.41 -3.01
N LEU A 202 -11.40 -0.08 -2.17
CA LEU A 202 -12.55 0.74 -2.55
C LEU A 202 -12.11 2.14 -3.02
N ALA A 203 -11.24 2.82 -2.28
CA ALA A 203 -10.71 4.12 -2.68
C ALA A 203 -10.02 4.07 -4.06
N LEU A 204 -9.22 3.04 -4.29
CA LEU A 204 -8.47 2.87 -5.53
C LEU A 204 -9.38 2.50 -6.71
N GLU A 205 -10.18 1.44 -6.58
CA GLU A 205 -10.97 0.88 -7.68
C GLU A 205 -12.13 1.80 -8.09
N ARG A 206 -12.62 2.64 -7.18
CA ARG A 206 -13.74 3.56 -7.47
C ARG A 206 -13.30 4.96 -7.86
N THR A 207 -12.17 5.45 -7.34
CA THR A 207 -11.76 6.87 -7.53
C THR A 207 -10.29 7.08 -7.89
N GLY A 208 -9.46 6.03 -7.85
CA GLY A 208 -8.02 6.15 -8.07
C GLY A 208 -7.27 6.88 -6.93
N ARG A 209 -7.89 6.96 -5.76
CA ARG A 209 -7.39 7.65 -4.56
C ARG A 209 -6.85 6.67 -3.54
N ASP A 210 -6.35 7.18 -2.42
CA ASP A 210 -5.74 6.35 -1.38
C ASP A 210 -6.18 6.75 0.04
N VAL A 211 -6.11 5.77 0.93
CA VAL A 211 -6.46 5.88 2.35
C VAL A 211 -5.26 5.46 3.18
N ARG A 212 -4.69 6.38 3.96
CA ARG A 212 -3.55 6.11 4.85
C ARG A 212 -3.45 7.14 5.97
N HIS A 213 -2.68 6.85 7.00
CA HIS A 213 -2.35 7.84 8.02
C HIS A 213 -1.40 8.91 7.47
N ARG A 214 -1.68 10.18 7.77
CA ARG A 214 -0.85 11.33 7.40
C ARG A 214 -0.85 12.38 8.49
N TYR A 215 0.22 13.16 8.57
CA TYR A 215 0.30 14.31 9.47
C TYR A 215 -0.33 15.54 8.85
N ASP A 216 -1.30 16.13 9.54
CA ASP A 216 -1.88 17.42 9.17
C ASP A 216 -0.92 18.60 9.47
N ALA A 217 -1.37 19.82 9.16
CA ALA A 217 -0.58 21.03 9.42
C ALA A 217 -0.37 21.34 10.92
N ALA A 218 -1.19 20.76 11.80
CA ALA A 218 -1.07 20.88 13.25
C ALA A 218 -0.13 19.81 13.85
N GLY A 219 0.41 18.89 13.03
CA GLY A 219 1.27 17.81 13.49
C GLY A 219 0.50 16.63 14.09
N VAL A 220 -0.78 16.47 13.74
CA VAL A 220 -1.61 15.35 14.18
C VAL A 220 -1.69 14.29 13.09
N SER A 221 -1.38 13.03 13.44
CA SER A 221 -1.56 11.89 12.55
C SER A 221 -3.03 11.49 12.47
N GLN A 222 -3.61 11.56 11.28
CA GLN A 222 -5.03 11.26 11.01
C GLN A 222 -5.15 10.27 9.85
N LEU A 223 -6.20 9.45 9.85
CA LEU A 223 -6.54 8.61 8.71
C LEU A 223 -7.16 9.49 7.62
N VAL A 224 -6.50 9.61 6.48
CA VAL A 224 -6.88 10.55 5.42
C VAL A 224 -7.27 9.80 4.15
N PHE A 225 -8.46 10.10 3.62
CA PHE A 225 -8.86 9.80 2.25
C PHE A 225 -8.48 10.99 1.36
N HIS A 226 -7.53 10.79 0.44
CA HIS A 226 -6.99 11.87 -0.38
C HIS A 226 -6.64 11.44 -1.79
N ASP A 227 -6.60 12.44 -2.66
CA ASP A 227 -6.07 12.33 -4.01
C ASP A 227 -4.56 12.64 -4.01
N PRO A 228 -3.69 11.72 -4.47
CA PRO A 228 -2.35 12.06 -4.90
C PRO A 228 -2.48 13.05 -6.06
N ASP A 229 -2.26 14.33 -5.78
CA ASP A 229 -2.48 15.48 -6.68
C ASP A 229 -1.58 15.43 -7.93
N ARG A 230 -1.89 14.52 -8.87
CA ARG A 230 -1.09 14.19 -10.07
C ARG A 230 -0.88 15.37 -11.02
N ALA A 231 -1.74 16.38 -10.94
CA ALA A 231 -1.66 17.58 -11.75
C ALA A 231 -0.70 18.64 -11.18
N ARG A 232 -0.17 18.44 -9.96
CA ARG A 232 0.73 19.39 -9.33
C ARG A 232 2.04 19.51 -10.09
N THR A 233 2.40 20.75 -10.40
CA THR A 233 3.65 21.12 -11.07
C THR A 233 4.50 22.09 -10.26
N ALA A 234 3.90 22.81 -9.30
CA ALA A 234 4.60 23.71 -8.40
C ALA A 234 5.17 22.92 -7.22
N ALA A 235 6.46 23.09 -6.96
CA ALA A 235 7.11 22.51 -5.79
C ALA A 235 6.52 23.07 -4.49
N ASP A 236 6.30 22.19 -3.52
CA ASP A 236 5.89 22.52 -2.17
C ASP A 236 7.06 23.19 -1.39
N TRP A 237 8.30 22.76 -1.66
CA TRP A 237 9.52 23.30 -1.06
C TRP A 237 10.77 22.93 -1.89
N SER A 238 11.93 23.49 -1.54
CA SER A 238 13.18 23.34 -2.29
C SER A 238 14.35 22.89 -1.42
N ILE A 239 15.31 22.17 -2.00
CA ILE A 239 16.60 21.79 -1.41
C ILE A 239 17.72 22.51 -2.18
N GLY A 240 18.55 23.26 -1.48
CA GLY A 240 19.69 23.99 -2.04
C GLY A 240 20.92 23.11 -2.30
N THR A 241 21.87 23.62 -3.10
CA THR A 241 23.09 22.91 -3.54
C THR A 241 24.03 22.47 -2.42
N GLY A 242 23.92 23.06 -1.23
CA GLY A 242 24.70 22.70 -0.05
C GLY A 242 23.96 21.79 0.94
N GLU A 243 22.70 21.45 0.68
CA GLU A 243 21.81 20.78 1.64
C GLU A 243 21.62 19.29 1.34
N TYR A 244 22.16 18.79 0.23
CA TYR A 244 22.20 17.36 -0.09
C TYR A 244 23.62 16.87 -0.32
N HIS A 245 23.85 15.63 0.07
CA HIS A 245 25.21 15.08 0.19
C HIS A 245 25.61 14.17 -0.97
N LEU A 246 24.79 13.92 -2.00
CA LEU A 246 25.22 13.09 -3.12
C LEU A 246 24.44 13.19 -4.45
N VAL A 247 25.22 12.88 -5.49
CA VAL A 247 24.97 12.65 -6.93
C VAL A 247 24.12 11.38 -7.13
N PRO A 248 23.18 11.36 -8.09
CA PRO A 248 22.11 10.37 -8.12
C PRO A 248 22.62 8.95 -8.36
N ARG A 249 22.20 8.05 -7.48
CA ARG A 249 21.91 6.68 -7.90
C ARG A 249 20.71 6.80 -8.85
N LEU A 250 20.97 7.12 -10.12
CA LEU A 250 19.97 6.94 -11.18
C LEU A 250 19.54 5.49 -11.07
N VAL A 251 18.32 5.30 -10.57
CA VAL A 251 17.78 3.96 -10.40
C VAL A 251 17.62 3.43 -11.83
N PRO A 252 18.15 2.24 -12.16
CA PRO A 252 17.94 1.66 -13.48
C PRO A 252 16.44 1.63 -13.76
N VAL A 253 16.02 2.37 -14.79
CA VAL A 253 14.60 2.48 -15.14
C VAL A 253 14.20 1.22 -15.87
N ASP A 254 13.28 0.47 -15.26
CA ASP A 254 12.59 -0.61 -15.96
C ASP A 254 11.41 -0.04 -16.76
N ILE A 255 11.40 -0.34 -18.06
CA ILE A 255 10.34 0.08 -18.99
C ILE A 255 9.17 -0.90 -19.02
N GLU A 256 9.36 -2.15 -18.56
CA GLU A 256 8.33 -3.20 -18.50
C GLU A 256 7.01 -2.73 -17.85
N PRO A 257 7.04 -2.00 -16.72
CA PRO A 257 5.81 -1.57 -16.05
C PRO A 257 5.14 -0.35 -16.67
N ILE A 258 5.78 0.37 -17.59
CA ILE A 258 5.29 1.64 -18.14
C ILE A 258 4.09 1.42 -19.08
N ARG A 259 3.05 2.28 -18.98
CA ARG A 259 1.86 2.27 -19.84
C ARG A 259 1.57 3.65 -20.39
N THR A 260 1.34 3.74 -21.70
CA THR A 260 1.18 5.02 -22.41
C THR A 260 -0.24 5.24 -22.93
N GLU A 261 -1.04 4.18 -22.99
CA GLU A 261 -2.39 4.18 -23.52
C GLU A 261 -3.19 3.10 -22.82
N GLY A 262 -4.48 3.31 -22.64
CA GLY A 262 -5.33 2.26 -22.11
C GLY A 262 -6.81 2.58 -22.14
N ARG A 263 -7.58 1.65 -21.60
CA ARG A 263 -9.03 1.84 -21.42
C ARG A 263 -9.51 1.33 -20.08
N VAL A 264 -10.57 1.95 -19.59
CA VAL A 264 -11.33 1.50 -18.42
C VAL A 264 -12.73 1.19 -18.92
N GLN A 265 -13.19 -0.03 -18.67
CA GLN A 265 -14.54 -0.44 -19.01
C GLN A 265 -15.46 -0.13 -17.82
N TYR A 266 -16.70 0.25 -18.10
CA TYR A 266 -17.74 0.49 -17.08
C TYR A 266 -19.08 -0.05 -17.57
N ARG A 267 -20.04 -0.27 -16.65
CA ARG A 267 -21.39 -0.71 -17.01
C ARG A 267 -22.36 0.39 -16.64
N ASP A 268 -22.99 0.99 -17.65
CA ASP A 268 -23.97 2.04 -17.38
C ASP A 268 -25.22 1.51 -16.66
N ALA A 269 -26.10 2.43 -16.25
CA ALA A 269 -27.36 2.08 -15.59
C ALA A 269 -28.28 1.14 -16.40
N SER A 270 -28.06 0.99 -17.71
CA SER A 270 -28.78 0.04 -18.57
C SER A 270 -28.10 -1.34 -18.66
N GLY A 271 -26.93 -1.51 -18.02
CA GLY A 271 -26.08 -2.70 -18.10
C GLY A 271 -25.19 -2.73 -19.35
N THR A 272 -25.21 -1.69 -20.17
CA THR A 272 -24.42 -1.59 -21.40
C THR A 272 -22.96 -1.28 -21.05
N LEU A 273 -22.05 -1.99 -21.73
CA LEU A 273 -20.61 -1.76 -21.56
C LEU A 273 -20.20 -0.46 -22.25
N GLY A 274 -19.68 0.49 -21.49
CA GLY A 274 -19.00 1.68 -21.98
C GLY A 274 -17.48 1.59 -21.77
N GLU A 275 -16.72 2.45 -22.45
CA GLU A 275 -15.27 2.53 -22.30
C GLU A 275 -14.81 3.99 -22.18
N ALA A 276 -13.98 4.27 -21.18
CA ALA A 276 -13.18 5.49 -21.10
C ALA A 276 -11.76 5.19 -21.60
N THR A 277 -11.12 6.14 -22.26
CA THR A 277 -9.79 5.95 -22.84
C THR A 277 -8.78 6.90 -22.23
N TYR A 278 -7.54 6.42 -22.12
CA TYR A 278 -6.39 7.22 -21.70
C TYR A 278 -5.36 7.24 -22.81
N ASP A 279 -4.85 8.42 -23.13
CA ASP A 279 -3.75 8.60 -24.07
C ASP A 279 -2.71 9.60 -23.55
N ASN A 280 -1.45 9.17 -23.45
CA ASN A 280 -0.33 10.05 -23.15
C ASN A 280 0.66 10.09 -24.32
N ALA A 281 0.50 11.10 -25.17
CA ALA A 281 1.34 11.30 -26.36
C ALA A 281 2.83 11.51 -26.02
N ALA A 282 3.13 12.21 -24.93
CA ALA A 282 4.51 12.47 -24.51
C ALA A 282 5.22 11.18 -24.06
N ALA A 283 4.57 10.38 -23.21
CA ALA A 283 5.09 9.08 -22.79
C ALA A 283 5.18 8.10 -23.97
N ARG A 284 4.21 8.12 -24.88
CA ARG A 284 4.25 7.30 -26.12
C ARG A 284 5.44 7.65 -27.01
N ALA A 285 5.79 8.93 -27.13
CA ALA A 285 6.96 9.35 -27.90
C ALA A 285 8.28 8.81 -27.31
N LEU A 286 8.35 8.65 -25.99
CA LEU A 286 9.54 8.16 -25.29
C LEU A 286 9.62 6.63 -25.21
N TYR A 287 8.51 5.97 -24.88
CA TYR A 287 8.48 4.54 -24.54
C TYR A 287 7.76 3.64 -25.56
N GLY A 288 7.22 4.24 -26.62
CA GLY A 288 6.38 3.58 -27.62
C GLY A 288 4.96 3.33 -27.12
N ARG A 289 4.12 2.70 -27.97
CA ARG A 289 2.76 2.29 -27.58
C ARG A 289 2.82 1.13 -26.58
N ARG A 290 2.34 1.35 -25.36
CA ARG A 290 2.22 0.34 -24.29
C ARG A 290 0.83 0.39 -23.68
N TRP A 291 0.03 -0.64 -23.97
CA TRP A 291 -1.40 -0.64 -23.68
C TRP A 291 -1.75 -1.31 -22.34
N PHE A 292 -2.79 -0.82 -21.67
CA PHE A 292 -3.46 -1.50 -20.54
C PHE A 292 -4.99 -1.47 -20.67
N SER A 293 -5.66 -2.37 -19.97
CA SER A 293 -7.11 -2.27 -19.74
C SER A 293 -7.48 -2.63 -18.32
N ILE A 294 -8.44 -1.91 -17.77
CA ILE A 294 -9.08 -2.24 -16.51
C ILE A 294 -10.47 -2.78 -16.85
N PRO A 295 -10.82 -4.01 -16.40
CA PRO A 295 -12.15 -4.59 -16.62
C PRO A 295 -13.21 -3.79 -15.85
N PRO A 296 -14.51 -3.97 -16.17
CA PRO A 296 -15.57 -3.30 -15.44
C PRO A 296 -15.48 -3.60 -13.95
N GLN A 297 -15.39 -2.54 -13.15
CA GLN A 297 -15.46 -2.62 -11.68
C GLN A 297 -16.92 -2.49 -11.25
N GLU A 298 -17.27 -3.13 -10.15
CA GLU A 298 -18.59 -2.94 -9.54
C GLU A 298 -18.79 -1.45 -9.21
N GLY A 299 -20.03 -0.95 -9.36
CA GLY A 299 -20.44 0.44 -9.12
C GLY A 299 -19.75 1.52 -9.96
N LEU A 300 -18.89 1.18 -10.91
CA LEU A 300 -18.41 2.13 -11.91
C LEU A 300 -19.46 2.21 -13.04
N ASP A 301 -20.34 3.21 -13.00
CA ASP A 301 -21.53 3.27 -13.86
C ASP A 301 -21.61 4.50 -14.78
N THR A 302 -20.72 5.46 -14.62
CA THR A 302 -20.64 6.62 -15.51
C THR A 302 -19.32 6.71 -16.29
N LEU A 303 -19.39 7.35 -17.46
CA LEU A 303 -18.21 7.70 -18.24
C LEU A 303 -17.26 8.60 -17.45
N THR A 304 -17.79 9.52 -16.65
CA THR A 304 -17.00 10.49 -15.88
C THR A 304 -16.15 9.82 -14.81
N GLU A 305 -16.72 8.85 -14.08
CA GLU A 305 -15.98 8.08 -13.08
C GLU A 305 -14.96 7.18 -13.75
N ALA A 306 -15.35 6.51 -14.85
CA ALA A 306 -14.45 5.65 -15.61
C ALA A 306 -13.26 6.44 -16.20
N GLN A 307 -13.50 7.67 -16.67
CA GLN A 307 -12.45 8.56 -17.15
C GLN A 307 -11.53 9.00 -16.01
N SER A 308 -12.09 9.36 -14.85
CA SER A 308 -11.29 9.73 -13.68
C SER A 308 -10.36 8.58 -13.24
N LEU A 309 -10.86 7.34 -13.28
CA LEU A 309 -10.07 6.14 -13.01
C LEU A 309 -9.01 5.89 -14.08
N ALA A 310 -9.35 6.08 -15.36
CA ALA A 310 -8.42 5.93 -16.48
C ALA A 310 -7.27 6.95 -16.40
N ASP A 311 -7.58 8.19 -16.05
CA ASP A 311 -6.61 9.27 -15.89
C ASP A 311 -5.70 9.01 -14.68
N ALA A 312 -6.25 8.55 -13.55
CA ALA A 312 -5.45 8.21 -12.36
C ALA A 312 -4.49 7.04 -12.63
N ALA A 313 -4.98 5.94 -13.20
CA ALA A 313 -4.18 4.77 -13.53
C ALA A 313 -3.13 5.08 -14.61
N GLY A 314 -3.56 5.78 -15.66
CA GLY A 314 -2.70 6.20 -16.77
C GLY A 314 -1.61 7.17 -16.33
N ALA A 315 -1.94 8.15 -15.49
CA ALA A 315 -0.97 9.07 -14.92
C ALA A 315 0.06 8.28 -14.12
N ASP A 316 -0.35 7.45 -13.15
CA ASP A 316 0.55 6.70 -12.29
C ASP A 316 1.50 5.76 -13.05
N MET A 317 1.04 5.14 -14.14
CA MET A 317 1.83 4.17 -14.91
C MET A 317 2.56 4.76 -16.13
N SER A 318 2.39 6.04 -16.44
CA SER A 318 3.00 6.70 -17.62
C SER A 318 4.53 6.87 -17.57
N GLY A 319 5.15 6.42 -16.48
CA GLY A 319 6.59 6.50 -16.26
C GLY A 319 7.06 5.48 -15.21
N PRO A 320 8.33 5.59 -14.81
CA PRO A 320 8.94 4.71 -13.81
C PRO A 320 8.31 4.92 -12.43
N GLY A 321 8.36 3.88 -11.59
CA GLY A 321 7.85 3.95 -10.22
C GLY A 321 8.77 4.70 -9.25
N VAL A 322 10.08 4.72 -9.52
CA VAL A 322 11.15 5.48 -8.84
C VAL A 322 12.22 5.80 -9.88
N GLU A 323 12.71 7.04 -9.91
CA GLU A 323 13.73 7.53 -10.85
C GLU A 323 14.99 8.01 -10.14
N PHE A 324 14.81 8.61 -8.96
CA PHE A 324 15.83 9.43 -8.34
C PHE A 324 15.85 9.18 -6.83
N SER A 325 17.05 9.22 -6.24
CA SER A 325 17.28 9.02 -4.81
C SER A 325 18.32 10.02 -4.32
N ILE A 326 18.01 10.74 -3.24
CA ILE A 326 18.92 11.69 -2.59
C ILE A 326 19.02 11.42 -1.10
N GLU A 327 20.20 11.73 -0.56
CA GLU A 327 20.42 11.87 0.86
C GLU A 327 20.70 13.34 1.19
N THR A 328 19.94 13.88 2.12
CA THR A 328 19.94 15.29 2.51
C THR A 328 20.00 15.44 4.02
N LEU A 329 20.16 16.68 4.48
CA LEU A 329 19.98 17.07 5.87
C LEU A 329 18.58 16.68 6.38
N TYR A 330 18.34 16.89 7.66
CA TYR A 330 17.09 16.48 8.26
C TYR A 330 15.90 17.33 7.78
N VAL A 331 14.99 16.71 7.03
CA VAL A 331 13.75 17.34 6.54
C VAL A 331 12.54 16.69 7.20
N TRP A 332 12.35 17.00 8.47
CA TRP A 332 11.37 16.36 9.33
C TRP A 332 9.91 16.44 8.83
N PHE A 333 9.61 17.47 8.04
CA PHE A 333 8.27 17.75 7.52
C PHE A 333 7.99 17.08 6.17
N ALA A 334 8.98 16.42 5.56
CA ALA A 334 8.81 15.75 4.27
C ALA A 334 7.83 14.59 4.40
N GLN A 335 6.83 14.55 3.53
CA GLN A 335 5.82 13.48 3.48
C GLN A 335 5.68 12.92 2.05
N LEU A 336 5.06 11.74 1.94
CA LEU A 336 4.69 11.16 0.64
C LEU A 336 3.83 12.12 -0.19
N PHE A 337 4.09 12.12 -1.50
CA PHE A 337 3.43 12.97 -2.51
C PHE A 337 3.73 14.47 -2.42
N ASP A 338 4.64 14.91 -1.56
CA ASP A 338 5.21 16.26 -1.67
C ASP A 338 6.02 16.37 -2.96
N LEU A 339 5.96 17.52 -3.62
CA LEU A 339 6.79 17.84 -4.78
C LEU A 339 7.93 18.77 -4.35
N VAL A 340 9.16 18.34 -4.53
CA VAL A 340 10.36 19.05 -4.04
C VAL A 340 11.22 19.52 -5.21
N GLU A 341 11.62 20.78 -5.21
CA GLU A 341 12.61 21.28 -6.16
C GLU A 341 14.02 21.03 -5.61
N VAL A 342 14.84 20.28 -6.34
CA VAL A 342 16.24 20.00 -5.98
C VAL A 342 17.14 20.86 -6.86
N ALA A 343 17.92 21.73 -6.25
CA ALA A 343 18.86 22.61 -6.94
C ALA A 343 19.93 21.79 -7.72
N PRO A 344 20.50 22.34 -8.82
CA PRO A 344 21.47 21.64 -9.65
C PRO A 344 22.72 21.23 -8.87
N ASP A 345 23.22 20.01 -9.12
CA ASP A 345 24.46 19.52 -8.51
C ASP A 345 25.71 19.80 -9.35
N ASP A 346 25.53 20.47 -10.50
CA ASP A 346 26.55 20.79 -11.50
C ASP A 346 27.39 19.57 -11.92
N ARG A 347 26.86 18.35 -11.74
CA ARG A 347 27.54 17.08 -12.03
C ARG A 347 26.65 16.08 -12.77
N GLY A 348 25.50 15.74 -12.20
CA GLY A 348 24.49 14.90 -12.81
C GLY A 348 23.44 15.71 -13.58
N TYR A 349 23.17 16.95 -13.16
CA TYR A 349 22.22 17.86 -13.80
C TYR A 349 22.59 19.32 -13.52
N ASP A 350 22.39 20.17 -14.54
CA ASP A 350 22.71 21.61 -14.55
C ASP A 350 21.46 22.51 -14.41
N VAL A 351 20.29 21.89 -14.28
CA VAL A 351 18.99 22.57 -14.08
C VAL A 351 18.29 21.94 -12.89
N ALA A 352 17.60 22.75 -12.07
CA ALA A 352 16.81 22.25 -10.95
C ALA A 352 15.82 21.16 -11.39
N GLN A 353 15.68 20.13 -10.56
CA GLN A 353 14.83 18.98 -10.83
C GLN A 353 13.66 18.95 -9.86
N ASN A 354 12.46 18.63 -10.36
CA ASN A 354 11.33 18.35 -9.49
C ASN A 354 11.35 16.87 -9.08
N LEU A 355 11.15 16.61 -7.79
CA LEU A 355 11.15 15.29 -7.19
C LEU A 355 9.89 15.12 -6.34
N ALA A 356 8.96 14.31 -6.81
CA ALA A 356 7.82 13.85 -6.03
C ALA A 356 8.24 12.70 -5.12
N ILE A 357 7.97 12.82 -3.82
CA ILE A 357 8.38 11.85 -2.81
C ILE A 357 7.56 10.56 -2.94
N ALA A 358 8.24 9.46 -3.24
CA ALA A 358 7.69 8.10 -3.26
C ALA A 358 8.10 7.28 -2.02
N ALA A 359 9.22 7.63 -1.39
CA ALA A 359 9.60 7.15 -0.07
C ALA A 359 10.46 8.19 0.65
N VAL A 360 10.32 8.27 1.97
CA VAL A 360 11.16 9.08 2.84
C VAL A 360 11.61 8.24 4.04
N ARG A 361 12.89 8.33 4.40
CA ARG A 361 13.47 7.61 5.53
C ARG A 361 14.43 8.52 6.28
N HIS A 362 14.16 8.74 7.56
CA HIS A 362 15.04 9.45 8.47
C HIS A 362 15.84 8.44 9.30
N THR A 363 17.13 8.72 9.52
CA THR A 363 18.00 7.88 10.34
C THR A 363 18.80 8.74 11.32
N TRP A 364 18.67 8.47 12.61
CA TRP A 364 19.44 9.12 13.65
C TRP A 364 20.72 8.35 13.98
N GLN A 365 21.87 9.03 13.91
CA GLN A 365 23.19 8.47 14.16
C GLN A 365 23.89 9.16 15.35
N GLY A 366 23.20 9.33 16.48
CA GLY A 366 23.85 9.80 17.71
C GLY A 366 24.27 11.27 17.67
N GLY A 367 23.34 12.15 17.27
CA GLY A 367 23.55 13.60 17.23
C GLY A 367 23.27 14.23 15.87
N ASN A 368 23.19 13.42 14.80
CA ASN A 368 22.77 13.85 13.48
C ASN A 368 21.61 12.99 12.98
N ILE A 369 20.67 13.59 12.26
CA ILE A 369 19.65 12.88 11.49
C ILE A 369 19.91 13.15 10.01
N THR A 370 19.95 12.10 9.20
CA THR A 370 19.95 12.21 7.73
C THR A 370 18.59 11.80 7.20
N THR A 371 18.20 12.39 6.06
CA THR A 371 16.98 11.99 5.35
C THR A 371 17.35 11.45 3.98
N ARG A 372 16.85 10.25 3.68
CA ARG A 372 16.84 9.71 2.33
C ARG A 372 15.47 9.89 1.72
N ILE A 373 15.43 10.41 0.50
CA ILE A 373 14.21 10.58 -0.30
C ILE A 373 14.39 9.79 -1.59
N ASP A 374 13.46 8.89 -1.87
CA ASP A 374 13.33 8.22 -3.16
C ASP A 374 12.08 8.76 -3.86
N GLY A 375 12.16 9.06 -5.14
CA GLY A 375 11.07 9.75 -5.84
C GLY A 375 11.11 9.67 -7.36
N THR A 376 10.15 10.37 -7.96
CA THR A 376 9.91 10.46 -9.40
C THR A 376 9.74 11.91 -9.82
N SER A 377 9.94 12.22 -11.09
CA SER A 377 9.74 13.58 -11.65
C SER A 377 8.31 14.12 -11.57
N ARG A 378 7.34 13.27 -11.21
CA ARG A 378 5.90 13.56 -11.11
C ARG A 378 5.29 12.82 -9.93
N ILE A 379 4.17 13.30 -9.41
CA ILE A 379 3.43 12.59 -8.37
C ILE A 379 2.83 11.31 -8.95
N VAL A 380 3.09 10.20 -8.29
CA VAL A 380 2.59 8.86 -8.60
C VAL A 380 1.87 8.35 -7.37
N GLY A 381 0.60 7.96 -7.51
CA GLY A 381 -0.25 7.47 -6.42
C GLY A 381 -0.08 6.00 -6.07
N ALA A 382 -0.58 5.10 -6.91
CA ALA A 382 -0.79 3.69 -6.55
C ALA A 382 -0.12 2.71 -7.54
N TYR A 383 1.18 2.91 -7.81
CA TYR A 383 1.90 2.23 -8.89
C TYR A 383 1.80 0.69 -8.84
N ALA A 384 2.17 0.03 -7.74
CA ALA A 384 2.12 -1.42 -7.68
C ALA A 384 0.67 -1.96 -7.62
N ALA A 385 -0.26 -1.18 -7.06
CA ALA A 385 -1.66 -1.57 -7.00
C ALA A 385 -2.29 -1.56 -8.40
N TRP A 386 -2.02 -0.54 -9.23
CA TRP A 386 -2.45 -0.53 -10.63
C TRP A 386 -1.90 -1.72 -11.40
N ARG A 387 -0.63 -2.08 -11.19
CA ARG A 387 -0.01 -3.25 -11.85
C ARG A 387 -0.74 -4.56 -11.57
N ARG A 388 -1.40 -4.69 -10.41
CA ARG A 388 -2.21 -5.87 -10.05
C ARG A 388 -3.59 -5.82 -10.70
N LEU A 389 -4.16 -4.62 -10.86
CA LEU A 389 -5.50 -4.42 -11.41
C LEU A 389 -5.53 -4.49 -12.95
N ILE A 390 -4.47 -4.05 -13.63
CA ILE A 390 -4.46 -3.93 -15.08
C ILE A 390 -4.28 -5.27 -15.79
N ARG A 391 -5.00 -5.45 -16.89
CA ARG A 391 -4.77 -6.53 -17.86
C ARG A 391 -3.75 -6.08 -18.90
N LYS A 392 -2.82 -6.99 -19.25
CA LYS A 392 -1.88 -6.80 -20.38
C LYS A 392 -2.49 -7.42 -21.64
N PRO A 393 -2.14 -6.93 -22.85
CA PRO A 393 -2.49 -7.64 -24.08
C PRO A 393 -1.95 -9.08 -24.05
N GLY A 394 -2.81 -10.07 -24.33
CA GLY A 394 -2.42 -11.49 -24.42
C GLY A 394 -2.44 -12.28 -23.12
N THR A 395 -2.76 -11.68 -21.96
CA THR A 395 -3.11 -12.46 -20.76
C THR A 395 -4.58 -12.88 -20.87
N ALA A 396 -4.83 -14.20 -20.85
CA ALA A 396 -6.17 -14.74 -20.71
C ALA A 396 -6.84 -14.20 -19.43
N GLU A 397 -8.16 -14.17 -19.45
CA GLU A 397 -8.99 -13.85 -18.29
C GLU A 397 -8.51 -14.71 -17.10
N PRO A 398 -8.32 -14.16 -15.88
CA PRO A 398 -8.19 -15.02 -14.73
C PRO A 398 -9.50 -15.80 -14.64
N ASP A 399 -9.43 -17.08 -14.96
CA ASP A 399 -10.47 -18.03 -14.62
C ASP A 399 -10.87 -17.77 -13.16
N ALA A 400 -12.18 -17.81 -12.92
CA ALA A 400 -12.75 -17.80 -11.59
C ALA A 400 -11.92 -18.68 -10.64
N GLU A 401 -11.86 -18.30 -9.35
CA GLU A 401 -11.16 -19.07 -8.33
C GLU A 401 -11.27 -20.59 -8.55
N PRO A 402 -10.19 -21.36 -8.40
CA PRO A 402 -10.22 -22.80 -8.54
C PRO A 402 -11.06 -23.39 -7.39
N GLY A 403 -12.37 -23.38 -7.56
CA GLY A 403 -13.29 -23.59 -6.46
C GLY A 403 -14.77 -23.30 -6.75
N SER A 404 -15.24 -23.21 -8.00
CA SER A 404 -16.67 -23.36 -8.34
C SER A 404 -16.90 -23.52 -9.85
N PRO A 405 -16.90 -24.74 -10.42
CA PRO A 405 -17.45 -24.96 -11.74
C PRO A 405 -18.98 -25.06 -11.60
N THR A 406 -19.69 -23.95 -11.77
CA THR A 406 -21.11 -24.00 -12.17
C THR A 406 -21.24 -23.61 -13.63
N ALA A 407 -20.64 -24.42 -14.51
CA ALA A 407 -21.20 -24.60 -15.83
C ALA A 407 -22.47 -25.45 -15.66
N TRP A 408 -23.62 -24.80 -15.52
CA TRP A 408 -24.91 -25.46 -15.55
C TRP A 408 -25.15 -25.95 -16.99
N LEU A 409 -24.66 -27.15 -17.31
CA LEU A 409 -25.08 -27.91 -18.49
C LEU A 409 -26.42 -28.56 -18.14
N GLY A 410 -27.45 -28.27 -18.94
CA GLY A 410 -28.84 -28.55 -18.64
C GLY A 410 -29.18 -30.00 -18.23
N GLU A 411 -30.38 -30.15 -17.65
CA GLU A 411 -30.96 -31.44 -17.24
C GLU A 411 -30.83 -32.52 -18.34
N LEU A 412 -30.01 -33.53 -18.06
CA LEU A 412 -29.94 -34.77 -18.85
C LEU A 412 -31.06 -35.71 -18.37
N SER A 413 -32.07 -35.92 -19.21
CA SER A 413 -33.11 -36.93 -18.95
C SER A 413 -32.54 -38.35 -19.07
N SER A 414 -33.00 -39.26 -18.22
CA SER A 414 -32.42 -40.58 -17.94
C SER A 414 -32.58 -41.65 -19.03
N THR A 415 -32.38 -41.32 -20.31
CA THR A 415 -32.73 -42.24 -21.42
C THR A 415 -31.64 -42.44 -22.48
N THR A 416 -30.40 -42.00 -22.28
CA THR A 416 -29.35 -42.14 -23.31
C THR A 416 -28.19 -43.02 -22.82
N THR A 417 -28.02 -44.18 -23.47
CA THR A 417 -27.10 -45.27 -23.07
C THR A 417 -25.68 -45.16 -23.64
N ALA A 418 -25.28 -44.02 -24.20
CA ALA A 418 -23.90 -43.76 -24.60
C ALA A 418 -23.66 -42.25 -24.78
N VAL A 419 -22.62 -41.72 -24.14
CA VAL A 419 -22.09 -40.38 -24.41
C VAL A 419 -20.77 -40.56 -25.14
N THR A 420 -20.71 -40.13 -26.40
CA THR A 420 -19.45 -40.01 -27.15
C THR A 420 -18.97 -38.57 -27.01
N LEU A 421 -17.83 -38.36 -26.35
CA LEU A 421 -17.16 -37.07 -26.25
C LEU A 421 -16.09 -36.99 -27.35
N GLU A 422 -16.31 -36.16 -28.37
CA GLU A 422 -15.28 -35.83 -29.36
C GLU A 422 -14.59 -34.52 -28.97
N ALA A 423 -13.31 -34.58 -28.58
CA ALA A 423 -12.48 -33.41 -28.36
C ALA A 423 -11.89 -32.94 -29.70
N GLY A 424 -12.57 -32.01 -30.37
CA GLY A 424 -12.08 -31.36 -31.60
C GLY A 424 -11.30 -30.08 -31.28
N GLY A 425 -9.97 -30.15 -31.31
CA GLY A 425 -9.11 -28.96 -31.26
C GLY A 425 -7.93 -29.10 -32.22
N THR A 426 -7.91 -28.29 -33.27
CA THR A 426 -6.79 -28.17 -34.22
C THR A 426 -5.80 -27.11 -33.75
N ALA A 427 -4.58 -27.52 -33.39
CA ALA A 427 -3.47 -26.59 -33.18
C ALA A 427 -2.90 -26.15 -34.54
N SER A 428 -2.56 -24.86 -34.69
CA SER A 428 -2.07 -24.24 -35.93
C SER A 428 -0.68 -24.72 -36.40
N ASP A 429 -0.03 -25.58 -35.63
CA ASP A 429 1.40 -25.86 -35.75
C ASP A 429 1.68 -27.32 -36.14
N GLY A 430 0.65 -28.08 -36.52
CA GLY A 430 0.79 -29.44 -37.06
C GLY A 430 1.30 -30.50 -36.08
N VAL A 431 1.43 -30.17 -34.79
CA VAL A 431 1.77 -31.10 -33.72
C VAL A 431 0.53 -31.36 -32.88
N THR A 432 0.01 -32.58 -32.94
CA THR A 432 -1.05 -33.04 -32.03
C THR A 432 -0.46 -33.18 -30.62
N PRO A 433 -0.89 -32.41 -29.61
CA PRO A 433 -0.43 -32.66 -28.24
C PRO A 433 -1.01 -33.98 -27.74
N ALA A 434 -0.16 -34.84 -27.22
CA ALA A 434 -0.60 -36.01 -26.46
C ALA A 434 -1.22 -35.51 -25.15
N LEU A 435 -2.54 -35.53 -25.05
CA LEU A 435 -3.25 -35.33 -23.79
C LEU A 435 -3.12 -36.61 -22.96
N GLU A 436 -2.25 -36.57 -21.94
CA GLU A 436 -2.14 -37.61 -20.92
C GLU A 436 -3.22 -37.36 -19.87
N TRP A 437 -4.28 -38.18 -19.88
CA TRP A 437 -5.35 -38.11 -18.89
C TRP A 437 -4.83 -38.63 -17.55
N GLN A 438 -4.68 -37.75 -16.55
CA GLN A 438 -4.06 -38.13 -15.27
C GLN A 438 -4.99 -38.70 -14.20
N SER A 439 -6.32 -38.64 -14.32
CA SER A 439 -7.26 -39.46 -13.53
C SER A 439 -8.72 -39.22 -13.92
N ILE A 440 -9.56 -40.23 -13.75
CA ILE A 440 -11.03 -40.10 -13.67
C ILE A 440 -11.41 -40.51 -12.25
N GLU A 441 -11.89 -39.57 -11.44
CA GLU A 441 -12.48 -39.88 -10.14
C GLU A 441 -13.98 -40.06 -10.29
N TRP A 442 -14.46 -41.28 -10.03
CA TRP A 442 -15.88 -41.57 -9.87
C TRP A 442 -16.28 -41.19 -8.44
N ARG A 443 -17.23 -40.27 -8.29
CA ARG A 443 -17.87 -40.05 -6.98
C ARG A 443 -18.91 -41.15 -6.75
N ASP A 444 -18.68 -41.96 -5.73
CA ASP A 444 -19.54 -43.06 -5.33
C ASP A 444 -20.99 -42.61 -5.08
N GLY A 445 -21.92 -43.38 -5.64
CA GLY A 445 -23.34 -43.18 -5.44
C GLY A 445 -24.19 -43.93 -6.45
N LEU A 446 -23.88 -45.20 -6.74
CA LEU A 446 -24.79 -46.16 -7.38
C LEU A 446 -24.16 -47.58 -7.34
N ASP A 447 -24.78 -48.47 -6.56
CA ASP A 447 -24.47 -49.89 -6.50
C ASP A 447 -24.70 -50.55 -7.87
N ALA A 448 -23.62 -50.76 -8.63
CA ALA A 448 -23.54 -51.80 -9.65
C ALA A 448 -22.08 -52.00 -10.07
N VAL A 449 -21.50 -53.13 -9.70
CA VAL A 449 -20.28 -53.67 -10.33
C VAL A 449 -20.70 -54.44 -11.58
N PRO A 450 -20.14 -54.12 -12.76
CA PRO A 450 -19.97 -55.13 -13.79
C PRO A 450 -18.49 -55.35 -14.12
N ALA A 451 -18.20 -56.61 -14.41
CA ALA A 451 -16.89 -57.21 -14.62
C ALA A 451 -16.01 -56.49 -15.65
N TRP A 452 -14.72 -56.41 -15.34
CA TRP A 452 -13.66 -56.13 -16.31
C TRP A 452 -13.57 -57.24 -17.36
N PRO A 453 -13.40 -56.87 -18.64
CA PRO A 453 -12.50 -57.64 -19.49
C PRO A 453 -11.55 -56.74 -20.28
N GLY A 454 -10.25 -56.97 -20.08
CA GLY A 454 -9.36 -57.32 -21.18
C GLY A 454 -8.83 -56.21 -22.11
N ALA A 455 -7.51 -56.07 -22.04
CA ALA A 455 -6.59 -55.83 -23.16
C ALA A 455 -6.62 -54.46 -23.85
N TRP A 456 -5.58 -53.67 -23.55
CA TRP A 456 -5.07 -52.62 -24.43
C TRP A 456 -4.60 -53.26 -25.75
N GLN A 457 -5.33 -53.03 -26.84
CA GLN A 457 -4.82 -53.23 -28.19
C GLN A 457 -4.47 -51.86 -28.77
N THR A 458 -3.17 -51.58 -28.92
CA THR A 458 -2.68 -50.54 -29.81
C THR A 458 -2.69 -51.09 -31.23
N SER A 459 -3.66 -50.69 -32.06
CA SER A 459 -3.60 -50.90 -33.51
C SER A 459 -3.10 -49.63 -34.19
N ALA A 460 -1.98 -49.76 -34.91
CA ALA A 460 -1.53 -48.75 -35.86
C ALA A 460 -2.45 -48.76 -37.08
N LEU A 461 -2.85 -47.58 -37.57
CA LEU A 461 -3.52 -47.44 -38.86
C LEU A 461 -2.49 -47.20 -39.97
N PRO A 462 -2.65 -47.84 -41.16
CA PRO A 462 -1.80 -47.61 -42.33
C PRO A 462 -2.30 -46.44 -43.19
N THR A 463 -1.31 -45.73 -43.75
CA THR A 463 -1.29 -44.77 -44.90
C THR A 463 -2.37 -43.71 -45.03
#